data_AF-A0AAV4FDR5-F1
#
_entry.id   AF-A0AAV4FDR5-F1
#
_cell.length_a   1.000
_cell.length_b   1.000
_cell.length_c   1.000
_cell.angle_alpha   90.00
_cell.angle_beta   90.00
_cell.angle_gamma   90.00
#
_symmetry.space_group_name_H-M   'P 1'
#
loop_
_entity.id
_entity.type
_entity.pdbx_description
1 polymer ?
#
loop_
_entity_poly.entity_id
_entity_poly.type
_entity_poly.pdbx_seq_one_letter_code
_entity_poly.pdbx_strand_id
1 'polypeptide(L)'
;MKKQYLGCFVASLILLSGCSLNLVAPYDPQTIQQLKSIDRQIELFYRSMQAMEESERQYQWYTEQYFEIDINIRALERRQARRENNQETLEQTQILAQLWQQDMKAHQRKDVLSDFLIKRRQEQYRQLIDTILRGEFAKR
;
A
#
# COMPACT_ATOMS: atom_id res chain seq x y z
N MET A 1 -16.53 20.25 55.15
CA MET A 1 -16.51 20.94 53.84
C MET A 1 -15.21 20.75 53.05
N LYS A 2 -13.99 20.92 53.60
CA LYS A 2 -12.73 20.75 52.83
C LYS A 2 -12.48 19.34 52.24
N LYS A 3 -12.95 18.27 52.90
CA LYS A 3 -12.76 16.87 52.43
C LYS A 3 -13.62 16.50 51.19
N GLN A 4 -14.74 17.18 50.96
CA GLN A 4 -15.61 16.92 49.80
C GLN A 4 -15.00 17.45 48.49
N TYR A 5 -14.36 18.62 48.53
CA TYR A 5 -13.68 19.18 47.35
C TYR A 5 -12.45 18.38 46.93
N LEU A 6 -11.74 17.77 47.90
CA LEU A 6 -10.59 16.90 47.63
C LEU A 6 -11.02 15.61 46.91
N GLY A 7 -12.15 15.03 47.29
CA GLY A 7 -12.72 13.84 46.64
C GLY A 7 -13.15 14.11 45.20
N CYS A 8 -13.81 15.24 44.93
CA CYS A 8 -14.17 15.64 43.56
C CYS A 8 -12.94 15.90 42.69
N PHE A 9 -11.89 16.52 43.24
CA PHE A 9 -10.67 16.80 42.49
C PHE A 9 -9.92 15.53 42.08
N VAL A 10 -9.83 14.54 42.98
CA VAL A 10 -9.23 13.24 42.69
C VAL A 10 -10.08 12.44 41.68
N ALA A 11 -11.42 12.51 41.77
CA ALA A 11 -12.30 11.87 40.79
C ALA A 11 -12.17 12.47 39.38
N SER A 12 -11.96 13.79 39.27
CA SER A 12 -11.74 14.44 37.97
C SER A 12 -10.39 14.08 37.32
N LEU A 13 -9.35 13.79 38.10
CA LEU A 13 -8.04 13.38 37.59
C LEU A 13 -8.04 11.96 37.00
N ILE A 14 -8.87 11.04 37.52
CA ILE A 14 -9.00 9.66 37.02
C ILE A 14 -9.72 9.62 35.66
N LEU A 15 -10.59 10.60 35.37
CA LEU A 15 -11.29 10.71 34.08
C LEU A 15 -10.38 11.19 32.94
N LEU A 16 -9.21 11.76 33.24
CA LEU A 16 -8.28 12.28 32.22
C LEU A 16 -7.21 11.26 31.80
N SER A 17 -7.01 10.17 32.56
CA SER A 17 -5.97 9.16 32.29
C SER A 17 -6.37 8.09 31.26
N GLY A 18 -7.57 8.17 30.66
CA GLY A 18 -8.16 7.09 29.86
C GLY A 18 -8.14 7.28 28.33
N CYS A 19 -7.79 8.44 27.79
CA CYS A 19 -7.74 8.66 26.35
C CYS A 19 -6.29 8.66 25.85
N SER A 20 -5.77 7.49 25.46
CA SER A 20 -4.56 7.43 24.65
C SER A 20 -4.91 7.94 23.24
N LEU A 21 -4.57 9.19 22.94
CA LEU A 21 -4.72 9.75 21.60
C LEU A 21 -3.69 9.11 20.67
N ASN A 22 -4.11 8.13 19.88
CA ASN A 22 -3.25 7.53 18.85
C ASN A 22 -3.32 8.40 17.60
N LEU A 23 -2.35 9.30 17.42
CA LEU A 23 -2.27 10.18 16.25
C LEU A 23 -1.97 9.43 14.94
N VAL A 24 -1.44 8.21 15.04
CA VAL A 24 -1.11 7.35 13.90
C VAL A 24 -1.61 5.93 14.18
N ALA A 25 -2.03 5.24 13.14
CA ALA A 25 -2.39 3.82 13.21
C ALA A 25 -1.26 2.97 13.83
N PRO A 26 -1.58 1.94 14.64
CA PRO A 26 -0.58 1.03 15.18
C PRO A 26 0.02 0.16 14.08
N TYR A 27 1.30 -0.22 14.19
CA TYR A 27 1.97 -1.13 13.25
C TYR A 27 1.16 -2.40 12.92
N ASP A 28 1.09 -2.75 11.63
CA ASP A 28 0.43 -3.96 11.12
C ASP A 28 1.41 -4.84 10.32
N PRO A 29 1.85 -6.00 10.88
CA PRO A 29 2.72 -6.91 10.17
C PRO A 29 2.07 -7.52 8.92
N GLN A 30 0.74 -7.60 8.87
CA GLN A 30 0.05 -8.17 7.72
C GLN A 30 0.13 -7.21 6.52
N THR A 31 0.18 -5.89 6.74
CA THR A 31 0.42 -4.88 5.69
C THR A 31 1.79 -5.11 5.05
N ILE A 32 2.83 -5.36 5.85
CA ILE A 32 4.18 -5.68 5.35
C ILE A 32 4.16 -6.95 4.49
N GLN A 33 3.49 -8.01 4.95
CA GLN A 33 3.42 -9.27 4.21
C GLN A 33 2.70 -9.10 2.87
N GLN A 34 1.58 -8.37 2.85
CA GLN A 34 0.83 -8.10 1.61
C GLN A 34 1.66 -7.27 0.63
N LEU A 35 2.32 -6.20 1.08
CA LEU A 35 3.19 -5.38 0.24
C LEU A 35 4.32 -6.19 -0.39
N LYS A 36 5.02 -7.03 0.41
CA LYS A 36 6.07 -7.92 -0.12
C LYS A 36 5.54 -8.92 -1.15
N SER A 37 4.32 -9.42 -0.95
CA SER A 37 3.69 -10.31 -1.91
C SER A 37 3.39 -9.59 -3.24
N ILE A 38 2.82 -8.39 -3.17
CA ILE A 38 2.54 -7.54 -4.33
C ILE A 38 3.83 -7.19 -5.07
N ASP A 39 4.87 -6.77 -4.34
CA ASP A 39 6.18 -6.44 -4.89
C ASP A 39 6.76 -7.60 -5.72
N ARG A 40 6.78 -8.80 -5.13
CA ARG A 40 7.23 -10.02 -5.80
C ARG A 40 6.40 -10.34 -7.05
N GLN A 41 5.08 -10.16 -7.00
CA GLN A 41 4.22 -10.40 -8.16
C GLN A 41 4.51 -9.41 -9.29
N ILE A 42 4.66 -8.13 -8.98
CA ILE A 42 5.01 -7.08 -9.96
C ILE A 42 6.40 -7.35 -10.55
N GLU A 43 7.37 -7.73 -9.73
CA GLU A 43 8.70 -8.08 -10.20
C GLU A 43 8.65 -9.26 -11.17
N LEU A 44 8.00 -10.36 -10.78
CA LEU A 44 7.83 -11.55 -11.60
C LEU A 44 7.13 -11.22 -12.92
N PHE A 45 6.06 -10.42 -12.85
CA PHE A 45 5.28 -9.98 -14.00
C PHE A 45 6.13 -9.25 -15.04
N TYR A 46 6.91 -8.26 -14.62
CA TYR A 46 7.75 -7.53 -15.55
C TYR A 46 8.96 -8.33 -16.03
N ARG A 47 9.54 -9.20 -15.19
CA ARG A 47 10.63 -10.09 -15.60
C ARG A 47 10.16 -11.14 -16.61
N SER A 48 8.95 -11.68 -16.48
CA SER A 48 8.41 -12.63 -17.45
C SER A 48 8.17 -11.97 -18.82
N MET A 49 7.81 -10.69 -18.86
CA MET A 49 7.79 -9.91 -20.10
C MET A 49 9.17 -9.76 -20.71
N GLN A 50 10.18 -9.41 -19.90
CA GLN A 50 11.56 -9.23 -20.36
C GLN A 50 12.22 -10.52 -20.86
N ALA A 51 11.69 -11.69 -20.48
CA ALA A 51 12.13 -12.97 -20.99
C ALA A 51 11.65 -13.25 -22.43
N MET A 52 10.71 -12.45 -22.94
CA MET A 52 10.18 -12.54 -24.29
C MET A 52 10.75 -11.42 -25.17
N GLU A 53 10.77 -11.63 -26.49
CA GLU A 53 11.06 -10.57 -27.45
C GLU A 53 9.99 -9.47 -27.37
N GLU A 54 10.35 -8.20 -27.64
CA GLU A 54 9.42 -7.08 -27.50
C GLU A 54 8.11 -7.28 -28.30
N SER A 55 8.20 -7.89 -29.48
CA SER A 55 7.07 -8.20 -30.34
C SER A 55 6.15 -9.30 -29.81
N GLU A 56 6.55 -10.06 -28.79
CA GLU A 56 5.78 -11.15 -28.17
C GLU A 56 5.16 -10.75 -26.84
N ARG A 57 5.34 -9.50 -26.43
CA ARG A 57 4.83 -8.96 -25.16
C ARG A 57 3.42 -8.41 -25.29
N GLN A 58 2.55 -9.02 -26.11
CA GLN A 58 1.19 -8.50 -26.31
C GLN A 58 0.39 -8.50 -25.01
N TYR A 59 -0.38 -7.43 -24.78
CA TYR A 59 -1.22 -7.25 -23.59
C TYR A 59 -2.09 -8.48 -23.27
N GLN A 60 -2.66 -9.11 -24.30
CA GLN A 60 -3.55 -10.26 -24.15
C GLN A 60 -2.91 -11.41 -23.34
N TRP A 61 -1.60 -11.63 -23.46
CA TRP A 61 -0.89 -12.71 -22.76
C TRP A 61 -0.66 -12.45 -21.27
N TYR A 62 -0.90 -11.21 -20.84
CA TYR A 62 -0.61 -10.75 -19.48
C TYR A 62 -1.86 -10.25 -18.74
N THR A 63 -3.05 -10.41 -19.35
CA THR A 63 -4.32 -9.87 -18.82
C THR A 63 -4.68 -10.48 -17.47
N GLU A 64 -4.48 -11.79 -17.31
CA GLU A 64 -4.79 -12.49 -16.06
C GLU A 64 -3.91 -11.99 -14.91
N GLN A 65 -2.60 -11.92 -15.12
CA GLN A 65 -1.66 -11.43 -14.10
C GLN A 65 -1.91 -9.96 -13.77
N TYR A 66 -2.27 -9.13 -14.75
CA TYR A 66 -2.70 -7.75 -14.49
C TYR A 66 -3.87 -7.69 -13.51
N PHE A 67 -4.88 -8.52 -13.73
CA PHE A 67 -6.08 -8.59 -12.91
C PHE A 67 -5.81 -9.14 -11.50
N GLU A 68 -5.02 -10.21 -11.38
CA GLU A 68 -4.64 -10.79 -10.09
C GLU A 68 -3.88 -9.79 -9.20
N ILE A 69 -2.90 -9.09 -9.78
CA ILE A 69 -2.13 -8.08 -9.06
C ILE A 69 -3.02 -6.90 -8.67
N ASP A 70 -3.93 -6.46 -9.55
CA ASP A 70 -4.87 -5.39 -9.22
C ASP A 70 -5.76 -5.77 -8.02
N ILE A 71 -6.31 -6.99 -8.00
CA ILE A 71 -7.09 -7.49 -6.87
C ILE A 71 -6.29 -7.41 -5.56
N ASN A 72 -5.02 -7.83 -5.59
CA ASN A 72 -4.16 -7.81 -4.41
C ASN A 72 -3.87 -6.38 -3.93
N ILE A 73 -3.59 -5.45 -4.85
CA ILE A 73 -3.41 -4.03 -4.53
C ILE A 73 -4.70 -3.44 -3.94
N ARG A 74 -5.85 -3.72 -4.53
CA ARG A 74 -7.16 -3.26 -4.03
C ARG A 74 -7.50 -3.88 -2.67
N ALA A 75 -7.07 -5.11 -2.41
CA ALA A 75 -7.23 -5.73 -1.10
C ALA A 75 -6.40 -5.01 -0.03
N LEU A 76 -5.17 -4.62 -0.36
CA LEU A 76 -4.33 -3.79 0.51
C LEU A 76 -4.99 -2.43 0.79
N GLU A 77 -5.46 -1.72 -0.24
CA GLU A 77 -6.17 -0.45 -0.11
C GLU A 77 -7.38 -0.56 0.84
N ARG A 78 -8.23 -1.57 0.63
CA ARG A 78 -9.40 -1.83 1.49
C ARG A 78 -9.03 -2.14 2.94
N ARG A 79 -7.88 -2.79 3.18
CA ARG A 79 -7.39 -2.97 4.56
C ARG A 79 -7.01 -1.63 5.16
N GLN A 80 -6.22 -0.81 4.45
CA GLN A 80 -5.75 0.48 4.97
C GLN A 80 -6.92 1.43 5.25
N ALA A 81 -7.98 1.39 4.44
CA ALA A 81 -9.19 2.20 4.62
C ALA A 81 -9.99 1.85 5.88
N ARG A 82 -9.82 0.66 6.45
CA ARG A 82 -10.50 0.23 7.69
C ARG A 82 -9.70 0.56 8.95
N ARG A 83 -8.47 1.05 8.80
CA ARG A 83 -7.60 1.38 9.93
C ARG A 83 -7.81 2.84 10.31
N GLU A 84 -8.12 3.08 11.59
CA GLU A 84 -8.22 4.43 12.15
C GLU A 84 -6.86 5.15 12.09
N ASN A 85 -6.87 6.46 11.87
CA ASN A 85 -5.68 7.32 11.84
C ASN A 85 -4.56 6.83 10.89
N ASN A 86 -4.97 6.29 9.74
CA ASN A 86 -4.09 5.66 8.75
C ASN A 86 -4.10 6.36 7.38
N GLN A 87 -4.49 7.64 7.34
CA GLN A 87 -4.75 8.38 6.10
C GLN A 87 -3.55 8.37 5.14
N GLU A 88 -2.34 8.63 5.64
CA GLU A 88 -1.12 8.64 4.84
C GLU A 88 -0.90 7.30 4.11
N THR A 89 -0.99 6.18 4.84
CA THR A 89 -0.78 4.87 4.22
C THR A 89 -1.90 4.51 3.25
N LEU A 90 -3.14 4.92 3.53
CA LEU A 90 -4.25 4.77 2.60
C LEU A 90 -3.97 5.51 1.28
N GLU A 91 -3.57 6.78 1.34
CA GLU A 91 -3.25 7.58 0.15
C GLU A 91 -2.13 6.95 -0.69
N GLN A 92 -1.06 6.46 -0.05
CA GLN A 92 0.02 5.78 -0.78
C GLN A 92 -0.46 4.48 -1.45
N THR A 93 -1.36 3.72 -0.82
CA THR A 93 -1.95 2.52 -1.46
C THR A 93 -2.89 2.85 -2.61
N GLN A 94 -3.57 3.99 -2.56
CA GLN A 94 -4.38 4.50 -3.67
C GLN A 94 -3.50 4.93 -4.84
N ILE A 95 -2.36 5.58 -4.58
CA ILE A 95 -1.36 5.92 -5.58
C ILE A 95 -0.83 4.65 -6.26
N LEU A 96 -0.54 3.59 -5.49
CA LEU A 96 -0.12 2.30 -6.03
C LEU A 96 -1.19 1.70 -6.97
N ALA A 97 -2.45 1.71 -6.54
CA ALA A 97 -3.57 1.20 -7.34
C ALA A 97 -3.76 2.02 -8.63
N GLN A 98 -3.64 3.34 -8.54
CA GLN A 98 -3.76 4.22 -9.69
C GLN A 98 -2.63 4.00 -10.69
N LEU A 99 -1.39 3.89 -10.21
CA LEU A 99 -0.21 3.63 -11.04
C LEU A 99 -0.35 2.29 -11.80
N TRP A 100 -0.76 1.23 -11.10
CA TRP A 100 -1.00 -0.08 -11.71
C TRP A 100 -2.03 -0.03 -12.84
N GLN A 101 -3.18 0.60 -12.57
CA GLN A 101 -4.24 0.77 -13.55
C GLN A 101 -3.81 1.60 -14.76
N GLN A 102 -3.03 2.66 -14.54
CA GLN A 102 -2.49 3.48 -15.63
C GLN A 102 -1.54 2.68 -16.50
N ASP A 103 -0.67 1.88 -15.89
CA ASP A 103 0.29 1.06 -16.62
C ASP A 103 -0.35 -0.06 -17.43
N MET A 104 -1.35 -0.72 -16.85
CA MET A 104 -2.20 -1.71 -17.53
C MET A 104 -2.88 -1.08 -18.76
N LYS A 105 -3.55 0.07 -18.59
CA LYS A 105 -4.19 0.79 -19.72
C LYS A 105 -3.19 1.27 -20.76
N ALA A 106 -1.98 1.64 -20.35
CA ALA A 106 -0.93 2.03 -21.29
C ALA A 106 -0.42 0.82 -22.09
N HIS A 107 -0.28 -0.35 -21.45
CA HIS A 107 0.06 -1.58 -22.15
C HIS A 107 -1.07 -1.98 -23.11
N GLN A 108 -2.32 -2.01 -22.65
CA GLN A 108 -3.47 -2.30 -23.50
C GLN A 108 -3.56 -1.40 -24.75
N ARG A 109 -3.23 -0.11 -24.63
CA ARG A 109 -3.26 0.84 -25.77
C ARG A 109 -2.09 0.69 -26.72
N LYS A 110 -0.91 0.32 -26.22
CA LYS A 110 0.31 0.16 -27.02
C LYS A 110 0.50 -1.26 -27.54
N ASP A 111 -0.27 -2.19 -27.01
CA ASP A 111 -0.22 -3.64 -27.14
C ASP A 111 1.08 -4.27 -26.64
N VAL A 112 2.24 -3.62 -26.79
CA VAL A 112 3.56 -4.11 -26.35
C VAL A 112 4.28 -3.13 -25.43
N LEU A 113 5.32 -3.62 -24.74
CA LEU A 113 6.18 -2.84 -23.85
C LEU A 113 7.67 -3.05 -24.15
N SER A 114 8.38 -1.94 -24.32
CA SER A 114 9.83 -1.95 -24.45
C SER A 114 10.56 -2.18 -23.12
N ASP A 115 11.79 -2.68 -23.21
CA ASP A 115 12.65 -2.90 -22.04
C ASP A 115 12.85 -1.64 -21.21
N PHE A 116 12.98 -0.49 -21.87
CA PHE A 116 13.09 0.80 -21.22
C PHE A 116 11.87 1.11 -20.35
N LEU A 117 10.66 0.91 -20.89
CA LEU A 117 9.42 1.15 -20.15
C LEU A 117 9.28 0.16 -18.98
N ILE A 118 9.60 -1.11 -19.19
CA ILE A 118 9.54 -2.12 -18.14
C ILE A 118 10.49 -1.76 -16.98
N LYS A 119 11.77 -1.45 -17.30
CA LYS A 119 12.76 -1.07 -16.29
C LYS A 119 12.34 0.17 -15.50
N ARG A 120 11.83 1.19 -16.19
CA ARG A 120 11.32 2.41 -15.55
C ARG A 120 10.19 2.11 -14.58
N ARG A 121 9.23 1.27 -14.98
CA ARG A 121 8.09 0.89 -14.14
C ARG A 121 8.53 0.11 -12.91
N GLN A 122 9.40 -0.89 -13.07
CA GLN A 122 9.97 -1.65 -11.95
C GLN A 122 10.65 -0.73 -10.92
N GLU A 123 11.41 0.28 -11.38
CA GLU A 123 12.01 1.30 -10.50
C GLU A 123 10.93 2.09 -9.75
N GLN A 124 9.88 2.55 -10.44
CA GLN A 124 8.78 3.30 -9.84
C GLN A 124 8.02 2.50 -8.78
N TYR A 125 7.69 1.23 -9.06
CA TYR A 125 6.99 0.37 -8.09
C TYR A 125 7.84 0.10 -6.86
N ARG A 126 9.12 -0.24 -7.04
CA ARG A 126 10.05 -0.48 -5.93
C ARG A 126 10.15 0.74 -5.02
N GLN A 127 10.33 1.94 -5.58
CA GLN A 127 10.40 3.17 -4.80
C GLN A 127 9.12 3.47 -4.02
N LEU A 128 7.96 3.28 -4.65
CA LEU A 128 6.66 3.48 -3.99
C LEU A 128 6.44 2.47 -2.87
N ILE A 129 6.68 1.18 -3.13
CA ILE A 129 6.52 0.10 -2.14
C ILE A 129 7.47 0.30 -0.96
N ASP A 130 8.74 0.64 -1.21
CA ASP A 130 9.72 0.95 -0.16
C ASP A 130 9.29 2.14 0.71
N THR A 131 8.60 3.12 0.11
CA THR A 131 8.06 4.27 0.84
C THR A 131 6.92 3.84 1.76
N ILE A 132 5.99 3.01 1.28
CA ILE A 132 4.90 2.47 2.09
C ILE A 132 5.46 1.59 3.22
N LEU A 133 6.43 0.72 2.93
CA LEU A 133 7.07 -0.15 3.92
C LEU A 133 7.76 0.67 5.03
N ARG A 134 8.53 1.71 4.67
CA ARG A 134 9.15 2.60 5.65
C ARG A 134 8.12 3.32 6.51
N GLY A 135 7.03 3.80 5.90
CA GLY A 135 5.92 4.42 6.62
C GLY A 135 5.26 3.47 7.61
N GLU A 136 5.08 2.20 7.26
CA GLU A 136 4.55 1.20 8.18
C GLU A 136 5.55 0.86 9.30
N PHE A 137 6.84 0.69 9.00
CA PHE A 137 7.87 0.44 10.03
C PHE A 137 8.03 1.57 11.04
N ALA A 138 7.77 2.82 10.64
CA ALA A 138 7.82 3.98 11.52
C ALA A 138 6.68 4.02 12.57
N LYS A 139 5.68 3.15 12.45
CA LYS A 139 4.56 3.00 13.41
C LYS A 139 4.84 2.07 14.59
N ARG A 140 6.02 1.44 14.60
CA ARG A 140 6.49 0.61 15.72
C ARG A 140 6.88 1.49 16.90
#